data_AF-A0A2N2I3J6-F1
#
_entry.id   AF-A0A2N2I3J6-F1
#
_cell.length_a   1.000
_cell.length_b   1.000
_cell.length_c   1.000
_cell.angle_alpha   90.00
_cell.angle_beta   90.00
_cell.angle_gamma   90.00
#
_symmetry.space_group_name_H-M   'P 1'
#
loop_
_entity.id
_entity.type
_entity.pdbx_description
1 polymer ?
#
loop_
_entity_poly.entity_id
_entity_poly.type
_entity_poly.pdbx_seq_one_letter_code
_entity_poly.pdbx_strand_id
1 'polypeptide(L)' 'LHTPRGSFTTYGQLAARCGSPRAARAVGGVMARNPWPLLYPCHRVLAGNLGLGGFGPGIELKKTLLTLEKAPLPV' A
#
# COMPACT_ATOMS: atom_id res chain seq x y z
N LEU A 1 -2.66 -3.58 -9.51
CA LEU A 1 -1.65 -3.11 -8.54
C LEU A 1 -0.30 -3.72 -8.93
N HIS A 2 0.52 -3.00 -9.69
CA HIS A 2 1.83 -3.51 -10.15
C HIS A 2 2.94 -2.95 -9.25
N THR A 3 3.16 -3.61 -8.10
CA THR A 3 4.20 -3.26 -7.12
C THR A 3 4.94 -4.54 -6.74
N PRO A 4 6.21 -4.71 -7.19
CA PRO A 4 7.00 -5.91 -6.93
C PRO A 4 7.24 -6.19 -5.44
N ARG A 5 7.58 -7.43 -5.10
CA ARG A 5 7.99 -7.81 -3.75
C ARG A 5 9.23 -7.01 -3.34
N GLY A 6 9.25 -6.54 -2.08
CA GLY A 6 10.35 -5.72 -1.55
C GLY A 6 10.33 -4.27 -2.05
N SER A 7 9.29 -3.88 -2.77
CA SER A 7 9.04 -2.50 -3.18
C SER A 7 7.73 -2.00 -2.59
N PHE A 8 7.58 -0.68 -2.49
CA PHE A 8 6.32 -0.05 -2.14
C PHE A 8 5.97 1.04 -3.14
N THR A 9 4.72 1.50 -3.07
CA THR A 9 4.22 2.69 -3.77
C THR A 9 3.41 3.51 -2.77
N THR A 10 3.11 4.77 -3.06
CA THR A 10 2.15 5.54 -2.25
C THR A 10 0.74 5.52 -2.86
N TYR A 11 -0.29 5.83 -2.06
CA TYR A 11 -1.66 6.01 -2.58
C TYR A 11 -1.72 7.06 -3.71
N GLY A 12 -0.95 8.15 -3.60
CA GLY A 12 -0.88 9.20 -4.62
C GLY A 12 -0.22 8.72 -5.91
N GLN A 13 0.91 8.01 -5.82
CA GLN A 13 1.57 7.41 -6.98
C GLN A 13 0.66 6.39 -7.68
N LEU A 14 -0.06 5.57 -6.91
CA LEU A 14 -0.99 4.60 -7.45
C LEU A 14 -2.19 5.29 -8.13
N ALA A 15 -2.72 6.35 -7.52
CA ALA A 15 -3.80 7.14 -8.12
C ALA A 15 -3.36 7.80 -9.45
N ALA A 16 -2.12 8.32 -9.51
CA ALA A 16 -1.55 8.87 -10.72
C ALA A 16 -1.40 7.81 -11.83
N ARG A 17 -0.91 6.60 -11.50
CA ARG A 17 -0.84 5.46 -12.44
C ARG A 17 -2.21 5.03 -12.96
N CYS A 18 -3.27 5.26 -12.19
CA CYS A 18 -4.66 5.01 -12.58
C CYS A 18 -5.30 6.18 -13.37
N GLY A 19 -4.52 7.20 -13.77
CA GLY A 19 -5.04 8.34 -14.53
C GLY A 19 -5.85 9.34 -13.69
N SER A 20 -5.86 9.20 -12.37
CA SER A 20 -6.60 10.09 -11.45
C SER A 20 -5.70 10.57 -10.31
N PRO A 21 -4.74 11.50 -10.56
CA PRO A 21 -3.73 11.91 -9.57
C PRO A 21 -4.29 12.43 -8.24
N ARG A 22 -5.51 12.99 -8.24
CA ARG A 22 -6.20 13.50 -7.04
C ARG A 22 -7.03 12.45 -6.28
N ALA A 23 -7.04 11.20 -6.73
CA ALA A 23 -7.89 10.13 -6.18
C ALA A 23 -7.21 9.29 -5.09
N ALA A 24 -6.16 9.77 -4.43
CA ALA A 24 -5.43 9.02 -3.41
C ALA A 24 -6.33 8.46 -2.29
N ARG A 25 -7.33 9.24 -1.84
CA ARG A 25 -8.30 8.80 -0.82
C ARG A 25 -9.22 7.68 -1.33
N ALA A 26 -9.65 7.75 -2.59
CA ALA A 26 -10.45 6.69 -3.21
C ALA A 26 -9.64 5.39 -3.34
N VAL A 27 -8.38 5.48 -3.76
CA VAL A 27 -7.45 4.34 -3.78
C VAL A 27 -7.32 3.73 -2.37
N GLY A 28 -7.16 4.56 -1.34
CA GLY A 28 -7.13 4.10 0.06
C GLY A 28 -8.38 3.29 0.45
N GLY A 29 -9.56 3.77 0.07
CA GLY A 29 -10.83 3.05 0.30
C GLY A 29 -10.89 1.70 -0.41
N VAL A 30 -10.43 1.61 -1.66
CA VAL A 30 -10.35 0.34 -2.41
C VAL A 30 -9.36 -0.62 -1.74
N MET A 31 -8.18 -0.14 -1.35
CA MET A 31 -7.16 -0.95 -0.67
C MET A 31 -7.64 -1.49 0.68
N ALA A 32 -8.40 -0.69 1.44
CA ALA A 32 -8.95 -1.08 2.74
C ALA A 32 -10.02 -2.17 2.63
N ARG A 33 -10.73 -2.24 1.50
CA ARG A 33 -11.80 -3.21 1.23
C ARG A 33 -11.34 -4.41 0.38
N ASN A 34 -10.03 -4.60 0.22
CA ASN A 34 -9.49 -5.71 -0.55
C ASN A 34 -9.88 -7.06 0.10
N PRO A 35 -10.71 -7.90 -0.55
CA PRO A 35 -11.15 -9.17 0.01
C PRO A 35 -10.04 -10.24 0.00
N TRP A 36 -8.99 -10.04 -0.79
CA TRP A 36 -7.86 -10.96 -0.89
C TRP A 36 -6.54 -10.25 -0.57
N PRO A 37 -6.31 -9.92 0.72
CA PRO A 37 -5.01 -9.44 1.17
C PRO A 37 -3.95 -10.50 0.80
N LEU A 38 -2.75 -10.06 0.40
CA LEU A 38 -1.63 -10.85 -0.15
C LEU A 38 -1.68 -11.14 -1.65
N LEU A 39 -2.80 -11.67 -2.18
CA LEU A 39 -2.91 -11.91 -3.63
C LEU A 39 -2.86 -10.58 -4.39
N TYR A 40 -3.62 -9.60 -3.90
CA TYR A 40 -3.42 -8.20 -4.24
C TYR A 40 -2.61 -7.55 -3.11
N PRO A 41 -1.34 -7.19 -3.34
CA PRO A 41 -0.41 -6.81 -2.27
C PRO A 41 -0.67 -5.37 -1.76
N CYS A 42 -1.87 -5.10 -1.24
CA CYS A 42 -2.28 -3.80 -0.74
C CYS A 42 -1.47 -3.33 0.49
N HIS A 43 -0.77 -4.25 1.17
CA HIS A 43 0.24 -3.91 2.20
C HIS A 43 1.44 -3.15 1.63
N ARG A 44 1.70 -3.20 0.31
CA ARG A 44 2.77 -2.44 -0.36
C ARG A 44 2.39 -1.00 -0.72
N VAL A 45 1.20 -0.53 -0.33
CA VAL A 45 0.74 0.84 -0.59
C VAL A 45 0.81 1.67 0.69
N LEU A 46 1.67 2.68 0.71
CA LEU A 46 1.95 3.54 1.87
C LEU A 46 1.28 4.91 1.76
N ALA A 47 1.27 5.64 2.87
CA ALA A 47 0.89 7.05 2.92
C ALA A 47 1.89 7.93 2.15
N GLY A 48 1.46 9.14 1.79
CA GLY A 48 2.30 10.08 1.02
C GLY A 48 3.56 10.57 1.75
N ASN A 49 3.52 10.57 3.08
CA ASN A 49 4.66 10.87 3.96
C ASN A 49 5.51 9.62 4.28
N LEU A 50 5.38 8.56 3.48
CA LEU A 50 6.01 7.25 3.68
C LEU A 50 5.56 6.50 4.96
N GLY A 51 4.60 7.03 5.72
CA GLY A 51 3.98 6.30 6.83
C GLY A 51 3.23 5.06 6.34
N LEU A 52 3.01 4.09 7.23
CA LEU A 52 2.37 2.82 6.88
C LEU A 52 0.98 3.00 6.24
N GLY A 53 0.21 4.02 6.62
CA GLY A 53 -1.17 4.18 6.13
C GLY A 53 -2.08 3.04 6.60
N GLY A 54 -3.27 2.88 6.00
CA GLY A 54 -4.24 1.86 6.42
C GLY A 54 -3.95 0.45 5.90
N PHE A 55 -4.40 -0.57 6.65
CA PHE A 55 -4.45 -1.97 6.21
C PHE A 55 -5.63 -2.68 6.85
N GLY A 56 -6.51 -3.27 6.05
CA GLY A 56 -7.73 -3.94 6.54
C GLY A 56 -7.43 -5.01 7.60
N PRO A 57 -6.47 -5.93 7.36
CA PRO A 57 -6.05 -6.92 8.35
C PRO A 57 -5.26 -6.42 9.57
N GLY A 58 -4.89 -5.13 9.62
CA GLY A 58 -4.18 -4.54 10.76
C GLY A 58 -2.74 -4.09 10.49
N ILE A 59 -2.36 -2.95 11.07
CA ILE A 59 -1.07 -2.28 10.80
C ILE A 59 0.15 -3.13 11.14
N GLU A 60 0.11 -3.89 12.23
CA GLU A 60 1.23 -4.75 12.64
C GLU A 60 1.52 -5.84 11.61
N LEU A 61 0.48 -6.43 11.02
CA LEU A 61 0.64 -7.41 9.95
C LEU A 61 1.23 -6.76 8.69
N LYS A 62 0.79 -5.55 8.34
CA LYS A 62 1.38 -4.78 7.21
C LYS A 62 2.87 -4.53 7.42
N LYS A 63 3.26 -4.08 8.62
CA LYS A 63 4.67 -3.88 8.98
C LYS A 63 5.45 -5.18 8.87
N THR A 64 4.92 -6.26 9.43
CA THR A 64 5.54 -7.60 9.38
C THR A 64 5.75 -8.06 7.94
N LEU A 65 4.73 -7.95 7.08
CA LEU A 65 4.82 -8.34 5.67
C LEU A 65 5.86 -7.51 4.92
N LEU A 66 5.88 -6.19 5.11
CA LEU A 66 6.88 -5.32 4.48
C LEU A 66 8.31 -5.66 4.93
N THR A 67 8.51 -5.95 6.22
CA THR A 67 9.79 -6.40 6.76
C THR A 67 10.22 -7.74 6.17
N LEU A 68 9.32 -8.73 6.11
CA LEU A 68 9.58 -10.04 5.49
C LEU A 68 9.93 -9.93 4.00
N GLU A 69 9.38 -8.93 3.33
CA GLU A 69 9.69 -8.62 1.94
C GLU A 69 10.99 -7.84 1.76
N LYS A 70 11.64 -7.41 2.85
CA LYS A 70 12.81 -6.53 2.85
C LYS A 70 12.53 -5.19 2.13
N ALA A 71 11.31 -4.68 2.25
CA ALA A 71 10.98 -3.36 1.73
C ALA A 71 11.79 -2.29 2.49
N PRO A 72 12.26 -1.22 1.80
CA PRO A 72 13.01 -0.13 2.43
C PRO A 72 12.04 0.75 3.22
N LEU A 73 11.59 0.24 4.36
CA LEU A 73 10.71 0.97 5.26
C LEU A 73 11.44 2.22 5.78
N PRO A 74 10.80 3.40 5.77
CA PRO A 74 11.35 4.54 6.48
C PRO A 74 11.42 4.21 7.97
N VAL A 75 12.53 4.62 8.59
CA VAL A 75 12.74 4.56 10.05
C VAL A 75 11.75 5.47 10.78
#